data_AF-A0A6C0L807-F1
#
_entry.id   AF-A0A6C0L807-F1
#
_cell.length_a   1.000
_cell.length_b   1.000
_cell.length_c   1.000
_cell.angle_alpha   90.00
_cell.angle_beta   90.00
_cell.angle_gamma   90.00
#
_symmetry.space_group_name_H-M   'P 1'
#
loop_
_entity.id
_entity.type
_entity.pdbx_description
1 polymer ?
#
loop_
_entity_poly.entity_id
_entity_poly.type
_entity_poly.pdbx_seq_one_letter_code
_entity_poly.pdbx_strand_id
1 'polypeptide(L)'
;MAAIDIATISLLKMNAVGSWGLWVLPAAMGLYSLQPIFFRLGLVHQTMGLFNVLWNVLSTLTVCLIGYVAFEEKMSVTNLIGVIFSVLGIVLIGM
;
A
#
# COMPACT_ATOMS: atom_id res chain seq x y z
N MET A 1 -2.13 8.84 2.12
CA MET A 1 -1.60 7.75 2.95
C MET A 1 -1.36 6.51 2.10
N ALA A 2 -2.37 5.70 1.79
CA ALA A 2 -2.25 4.60 0.81
C ALA A 2 -1.79 5.05 -0.58
N ALA A 3 -2.13 6.28 -1.00
CA ALA A 3 -1.71 6.86 -2.28
C ALA A 3 -0.18 6.88 -2.49
N ILE A 4 0.62 7.05 -1.42
CA ILE A 4 2.09 7.05 -1.52
C ILE A 4 2.57 5.65 -1.84
N ASP A 5 2.08 4.65 -1.12
CA ASP A 5 2.45 3.26 -1.34
C ASP A 5 2.01 2.80 -2.73
N ILE A 6 0.78 3.15 -3.14
CA ILE A 6 0.26 2.88 -4.48
C ILE A 6 1.17 3.46 -5.56
N ALA A 7 1.48 4.75 -5.48
CA ALA A 7 2.27 5.43 -6.49
C ALA A 7 3.71 4.88 -6.51
N THR A 8 4.31 4.65 -5.33
CA THR A 8 5.66 4.09 -5.20
C THR A 8 5.73 2.68 -5.76
N ILE A 9 4.82 1.79 -5.37
CA ILE A 9 4.81 0.39 -5.80
C ILE A 9 4.45 0.30 -7.29
N SER A 10 3.52 1.11 -7.79
CA SER A 10 3.18 1.13 -9.23
C SER A 10 4.37 1.59 -10.07
N LEU A 11 5.06 2.65 -9.67
CA LEU A 11 6.28 3.12 -10.34
C LEU A 11 7.35 2.02 -10.37
N LEU A 12 7.61 1.39 -9.22
CA LEU A 12 8.57 0.28 -9.13
C LEU A 12 8.15 -0.92 -9.98
N LYS A 13 6.86 -1.24 -10.04
CA LYS A 13 6.32 -2.31 -10.89
C LYS A 13 6.54 -2.00 -12.37
N MET A 14 6.29 -0.77 -12.81
CA MET A 14 6.52 -0.34 -14.19
C MET A 14 8.01 -0.41 -14.58
N ASN A 15 8.91 -0.09 -13.64
CA ASN A 15 10.34 -0.30 -13.84
C ASN A 15 10.69 -1.79 -13.93
N ALA A 16 10.12 -2.63 -13.06
CA ALA A 16 10.38 -4.08 -13.04
C ALA A 16 9.87 -4.83 -14.29
N VAL A 17 8.75 -4.38 -14.87
CA VAL A 17 8.21 -4.95 -16.14
C VAL A 17 9.00 -4.44 -17.37
N GLY A 18 10.03 -3.62 -17.16
CA GLY A 18 10.91 -3.12 -18.22
C GLY A 18 10.32 -1.95 -19.01
N SER A 19 9.20 -1.37 -18.56
CA SER A 19 8.56 -0.26 -19.26
C SER A 19 9.29 1.06 -19.04
N TRP A 20 9.94 1.27 -17.89
CA TRP A 20 10.53 2.55 -17.48
C TRP A 20 11.99 2.40 -17.04
N GLY A 21 12.81 3.45 -17.20
CA GLY A 21 14.25 3.44 -16.91
C GLY A 21 14.62 3.54 -15.41
N LEU A 22 15.91 3.38 -15.10
CA LEU A 22 16.43 3.35 -13.71
C LEU A 22 16.19 4.63 -12.90
N TRP A 23 15.88 5.76 -13.55
CA TRP A 23 15.54 7.02 -12.88
C TRP A 23 14.27 6.93 -12.01
N VAL A 24 13.46 5.90 -12.22
CA VAL A 24 12.27 5.63 -11.39
C VAL A 24 12.63 5.27 -9.95
N LEU A 25 13.80 4.65 -9.72
CA LEU A 25 14.23 4.27 -8.38
C LEU A 25 14.41 5.50 -7.45
N PRO A 26 15.23 6.51 -7.78
CA PRO A 26 15.35 7.70 -6.93
C PRO A 26 14.04 8.48 -6.83
N ALA A 27 13.19 8.49 -7.87
CA ALA A 27 11.88 9.14 -7.80
C ALA A 27 10.94 8.44 -6.80
N ALA A 28 10.87 7.10 -6.84
CA ALA A 28 10.11 6.30 -5.91
C ALA A 28 10.62 6.45 -4.47
N MET A 29 11.94 6.45 -4.27
CA MET A 29 12.56 6.71 -2.96
C MET A 29 12.19 8.10 -2.42
N GLY A 30 12.27 9.13 -3.27
CA GLY A 30 11.88 10.49 -2.91
C GLY A 30 10.41 10.58 -2.50
N LEU A 31 9.51 9.95 -3.25
CA LEU A 31 8.09 9.91 -2.92
C LEU A 31 7.82 9.18 -1.59
N TYR A 32 8.44 8.02 -1.40
CA TYR A 32 8.29 7.22 -0.18
C TYR A 32 8.83 7.94 1.06
N SER A 33 9.87 8.77 0.90
CA SER A 33 10.43 9.57 2.00
C SER A 33 9.45 10.59 2.61
N LEU A 34 8.33 10.89 1.93
CA LEU A 34 7.27 11.76 2.47
C LEU A 34 6.37 11.04 3.48
N GLN A 35 6.37 9.71 3.50
CA GLN A 35 5.50 8.89 4.34
C GLN A 35 5.60 9.20 5.84
N PRO A 36 6.79 9.42 6.45
CA PRO A 36 6.91 9.78 7.87
C PRO A 36 6.13 11.04 8.28
N ILE A 37 5.95 12.00 7.36
CA ILE A 37 5.17 13.22 7.62
C ILE A 37 3.71 12.85 7.90
N PHE A 38 3.15 11.97 7.07
CA PHE A 38 1.77 11.49 7.24
C PHE A 38 1.63 10.62 8.50
N PHE A 39 2.61 9.77 8.79
CA PHE A 39 2.64 9.00 10.04
C PHE A 39 2.62 9.93 11.25
N ARG A 40 3.45 10.97 11.27
CA ARG A 40 3.47 11.94 12.36
C ARG A 40 2.11 12.60 12.55
N LEU A 41 1.44 12.99 11.47
CA LEU A 41 0.11 13.61 11.54
C LEU A 41 -0.96 12.65 12.07
N GLY A 42 -0.92 11.38 11.65
CA GLY A 42 -1.87 10.37 12.09
C GLY A 42 -1.70 9.92 13.54
N LEU A 43 -0.44 9.82 14.00
CA LEU A 43 -0.09 9.44 15.37
C LEU A 43 -0.53 10.47 16.43
N VAL A 44 -0.87 11.70 16.02
CA VAL A 44 -1.46 12.70 16.93
C VAL A 44 -2.88 12.28 17.38
N HIS A 45 -3.59 11.51 16.57
CA HIS A 45 -5.01 11.20 16.78
C HIS A 45 -5.26 9.73 17.17
N GLN A 46 -4.28 8.85 16.99
CA GLN A 46 -4.45 7.40 17.14
C GLN A 46 -3.23 6.79 17.83
N THR A 47 -3.42 5.66 18.50
CA THR A 47 -2.30 4.90 19.08
C THR A 47 -1.40 4.36 17.96
N MET A 48 -0.11 4.21 18.27
CA MET A 48 0.89 3.75 17.29
C MET A 48 0.53 2.41 16.64
N GLY A 49 0.04 1.46 17.44
CA GLY A 49 -0.38 0.14 16.93
C GLY A 49 -1.58 0.23 16.00
N LEU A 50 -2.65 0.92 16.42
CA LEU A 50 -3.87 1.06 15.63
C LEU A 50 -3.60 1.78 14.31
N PHE A 51 -2.87 2.89 14.36
CA PHE A 51 -2.53 3.65 13.16
C PHE A 51 -1.70 2.82 12.16
N ASN A 52 -0.71 2.07 12.65
CA ASN A 52 0.13 1.23 11.79
C ASN A 52 -0.67 0.09 11.12
N VAL A 53 -1.57 -0.57 11.87
CA VAL A 53 -2.39 -1.64 11.29
C VAL A 53 -3.37 -1.07 10.25
N LEU A 54 -4.06 0.03 10.56
CA LEU A 54 -4.95 0.69 9.62
C LEU A 54 -4.20 1.12 8.35
N TRP A 55 -3.01 1.69 8.51
CA TRP A 55 -2.17 2.07 7.37
C TRP A 55 -1.87 0.86 6.47
N ASN A 56 -1.28 -0.19 7.06
CA ASN A 56 -0.79 -1.34 6.30
C ASN A 56 -1.91 -2.08 5.59
N VAL A 57 -3.04 -2.28 6.25
CA VAL A 57 -4.14 -3.01 5.61
C VAL A 57 -4.79 -2.17 4.52
N LEU A 58 -5.11 -0.89 4.75
CA LEU A 58 -5.68 -0.04 3.69
C LEU A 58 -4.74 0.08 2.49
N SER A 59 -3.44 0.24 2.74
CA SER A 59 -2.41 0.26 1.70
C SER A 59 -2.39 -1.05 0.90
N THR A 60 -2.33 -2.18 1.60
CA THR A 60 -2.31 -3.52 0.99
C THR A 60 -3.53 -3.80 0.14
N LEU A 61 -4.74 -3.48 0.65
CA LEU A 61 -5.99 -3.64 -0.11
C LEU A 61 -5.97 -2.84 -1.40
N THR A 62 -5.52 -1.59 -1.34
CA THR A 62 -5.54 -0.70 -2.50
C THR A 62 -4.46 -1.08 -3.52
N VAL A 63 -3.25 -1.42 -3.07
CA VAL A 63 -2.17 -1.91 -3.94
C VAL A 63 -2.57 -3.21 -4.62
N CYS A 64 -3.19 -4.12 -3.89
CA CYS A 64 -3.65 -5.39 -4.45
C CYS A 64 -4.73 -5.19 -5.52
N LEU A 65 -5.67 -4.27 -5.28
CA LEU A 65 -6.70 -3.92 -6.26
C LEU A 65 -6.10 -3.29 -7.53
N ILE A 66 -5.08 -2.44 -7.38
CA ILE A 66 -4.37 -1.84 -8.52
C ILE A 66 -3.54 -2.88 -9.27
N GLY A 67 -2.87 -3.81 -8.58
CA GLY A 67 -2.19 -4.94 -9.21
C GLY A 67 -3.15 -5.75 -10.08
N TYR A 68 -4.35 -6.04 -9.56
CA TYR A 68 -5.39 -6.76 -10.29
C TYR A 68 -5.93 -5.98 -11.50
N VAL A 69 -6.25 -4.68 -11.34
CA VAL A 69 -6.90 -3.89 -12.39
C VAL A 69 -5.93 -3.32 -13.42
N ALA A 70 -4.80 -2.75 -12.99
CA ALA A 70 -3.88 -2.01 -13.85
C ALA A 70 -2.74 -2.89 -14.42
N PHE A 71 -2.36 -3.94 -13.71
CA PHE A 71 -1.29 -4.86 -14.11
C PHE A 71 -1.81 -6.27 -14.44
N GLU A 72 -3.13 -6.46 -14.43
CA GLU A 72 -3.81 -7.72 -14.74
C GLU A 72 -3.28 -8.93 -13.93
N GLU A 73 -2.82 -8.68 -12.71
CA GLU A 73 -2.25 -9.71 -11.85
C GLU A 73 -3.33 -10.69 -11.39
N LYS A 74 -3.09 -12.00 -11.58
CA LYS A 74 -4.03 -13.03 -11.13
C LYS A 74 -3.94 -13.21 -9.62
N MET A 75 -5.05 -12.98 -8.94
CA MET A 75 -5.18 -13.32 -7.52
C MET A 75 -5.64 -14.77 -7.36
N SER A 76 -4.86 -15.56 -6.61
CA SER A 76 -5.28 -16.91 -6.20
C SER A 76 -6.44 -16.83 -5.20
N VAL A 77 -7.19 -17.93 -5.07
CA VAL A 77 -8.27 -18.04 -4.08
C VAL A 77 -7.73 -17.82 -2.66
N THR A 78 -6.53 -18.32 -2.35
CA THR A 78 -5.88 -18.11 -1.05
C THR A 78 -5.56 -16.63 -0.80
N ASN A 79 -5.09 -15.90 -1.82
CA ASN A 79 -4.81 -14.47 -1.70
C ASN A 79 -6.09 -13.67 -1.46
N LEU A 80 -7.18 -14.04 -2.13
CA LEU A 80 -8.49 -13.43 -1.93
C LEU A 80 -9.02 -13.66 -0.50
N ILE A 81 -8.88 -14.89 0.01
CA ILE A 81 -9.22 -15.21 1.41
C ILE A 81 -8.39 -14.35 2.38
N GLY A 82 -7.08 -14.21 2.12
CA GLY A 82 -6.21 -13.33 2.90
C GLY A 82 -6.69 -11.88 2.90
N VAL A 83 -7.06 -11.34 1.74
CA VAL A 83 -7.64 -9.99 1.60
C VAL A 83 -8.93 -9.84 2.42
N ILE A 84 -9.83 -10.82 2.36
CA ILE A 84 -11.08 -10.81 3.15
C ILE A 84 -10.77 -10.81 4.65
N PHE A 85 -9.85 -11.66 5.13
CA PHE A 85 -9.43 -11.67 6.53
C PHE A 85 -8.79 -10.36 6.95
N SER A 86 -8.07 -9.70 6.05
CA SER A 86 -7.47 -8.39 6.31
C SER A 86 -8.54 -7.33 6.54
N VAL A 87 -9.60 -7.31 5.72
CA VAL A 87 -10.76 -6.42 5.90
C VAL A 87 -11.46 -6.70 7.23
N LEU A 88 -11.71 -7.98 7.56
CA LEU A 88 -12.30 -8.37 8.84
C LEU A 88 -11.44 -7.91 10.03
N GLY A 89 -10.11 -8.03 9.90
CA GLY A 89 -9.15 -7.55 10.89
C GLY A 89 -9.25 -6.04 11.12
N ILE A 90 -9.39 -5.22 10.06
CA ILE A 90 -9.63 -3.78 10.21
C ILE A 90 -10.91 -3.52 10.99
N VAL A 91 -12.01 -4.19 10.63
CA VAL A 91 -13.31 -3.95 11.28
C VAL A 91 -13.24 -4.27 12.76
N LEU A 92 -12.57 -5.36 13.15
CA LEU A 92 -12.39 -5.74 14.56
C LEU A 92 -11.48 -4.79 15.35
N ILE A 93 -10.54 -4.12 14.68
CA ILE A 93 -9.55 -3.23 15.29
C ILE A 93 -10.03 -1.76 15.32
N GLY A 94 -10.89 -1.38 14.37
CA GLY A 94 -11.44 -0.03 14.20
C GLY A 94 -12.79 0.22 14.87
N MET A 95 -13.42 -0.81 15.45
CA MET A 95 -14.49 -0.70 16.46
C MET A 95 -13.88 -0.63 17.86
#